data_AF-A0A5S9IKB5-F1
#
_entry.id   AF-A0A5S9IKB5-F1
#
_cell.length_a   1.000
_cell.length_b   1.000
_cell.length_c   1.000
_cell.angle_alpha   90.00
_cell.angle_beta   90.00
_cell.angle_gamma   90.00
#
_symmetry.space_group_name_H-M   'P 1'
#
loop_
_entity.id
_entity.type
_entity.pdbx_description
1 polymer ?
#
loop_
_entity_poly.entity_id
_entity_poly.type
_entity_poly.pdbx_seq_one_letter_code
_entity_poly.pdbx_strand_id
1 'polypeptide(L)'
;MILFHGTLEENIKNIKKNGLLSHTLDQWIVEVTNKKVCCVSNQPTSGEGGNASFFAYGNAQVKNQNGYLVVIEMEQRDFAQKLITIFDNKILDDYVRYHFFVREEFRAIGYDLFQAMKEHSRKDHLLRRLDSYFAEMDTSEVSYNQDQKHYYRKLYKGNRKNYRICDIIISDEFFDFIQLIGKWKPFYRFLELHFSNINEETYRSFVEKNNHVDNKTYWTNFYTFFPVEATQAKENYFKNWFSPQWLEARQQREVSDNCQILLSDIEASFLKGFIHITTPSGFAGKFRSCRSKSGFAKEVWKEVHRLK
;
A
#
# COMPACT_ATOMS: atom_id res chain seq x y z
N MET A 1 20.66 -11.79 -14.49
CA MET A 1 19.22 -11.87 -14.17
C MET A 1 18.45 -10.85 -15.01
N ILE A 2 17.17 -11.12 -15.28
CA ILE A 2 16.30 -10.21 -16.03
C ILE A 2 15.25 -9.62 -15.09
N LEU A 3 15.04 -8.32 -15.19
CA LEU A 3 14.06 -7.55 -14.43
C LEU A 3 13.21 -6.71 -15.38
N PHE A 4 12.03 -6.33 -14.91
CA PHE A 4 11.03 -5.61 -15.67
C PHE A 4 10.62 -4.33 -14.94
N HIS A 5 10.54 -3.23 -15.70
CA HIS A 5 9.94 -1.97 -15.26
C HIS A 5 8.81 -1.55 -16.22
N GLY A 6 7.60 -1.33 -15.72
CA GLY A 6 6.48 -0.82 -16.49
C GLY A 6 6.50 0.71 -16.59
N THR A 7 6.35 1.26 -17.79
CA THR A 7 6.35 2.71 -18.02
C THR A 7 5.46 3.13 -19.20
N LEU A 8 5.18 4.43 -19.31
CA LEU A 8 4.55 5.08 -20.45
C LEU A 8 5.58 5.50 -21.52
N GLU A 9 5.11 5.69 -22.76
CA GLU A 9 5.92 6.10 -23.92
C GLU A 9 6.72 7.38 -23.68
N GLU A 10 6.12 8.37 -23.03
CA GLU A 10 6.74 9.69 -22.76
C GLU A 10 8.06 9.59 -21.99
N ASN A 11 8.21 8.57 -21.15
CA ASN A 11 9.40 8.35 -20.34
C ASN A 11 10.51 7.60 -21.09
N ILE A 12 10.21 6.96 -22.21
CA ILE A 12 11.16 6.06 -22.91
C ILE A 12 12.42 6.80 -23.35
N LYS A 13 12.27 8.01 -23.90
CA LYS A 13 13.43 8.81 -24.35
C LYS A 13 14.36 9.15 -23.19
N ASN A 14 13.79 9.49 -22.03
CA ASN A 14 14.55 9.80 -20.82
C ASN A 14 15.25 8.55 -20.28
N ILE A 15 14.53 7.42 -20.18
CA ILE A 15 15.05 6.15 -19.67
C ILE A 15 16.19 5.64 -20.56
N LYS A 16 16.05 5.73 -21.89
CA LYS A 16 17.13 5.36 -22.83
C LYS A 16 18.42 6.17 -22.60
N LYS A 17 18.29 7.45 -22.27
CA LYS A 17 19.43 8.35 -22.10
C LYS A 17 20.08 8.21 -20.72
N ASN A 18 19.26 8.15 -19.67
CA ASN A 18 19.69 8.34 -18.30
C ASN A 18 19.59 7.06 -17.44
N GLY A 19 19.00 5.99 -17.98
CA GLY A 19 18.64 4.81 -17.19
C GLY A 19 17.32 4.98 -16.43
N LEU A 20 17.02 4.04 -15.55
CA LEU A 20 15.88 4.14 -14.64
C LEU A 20 16.33 4.86 -13.36
N LEU A 21 15.78 6.05 -13.14
CA LEU A 21 16.13 6.89 -11.98
C LEU A 21 15.24 6.57 -10.78
N SER A 22 15.84 6.61 -9.60
CA SER A 22 15.16 6.43 -8.32
C SER A 22 14.37 7.70 -7.99
N HIS A 23 13.10 7.68 -8.37
CA HIS A 23 12.25 8.86 -8.30
C HIS A 23 10.87 8.59 -7.70
N THR A 24 10.65 7.39 -7.14
CA THR A 24 9.44 7.07 -6.40
C THR A 24 9.20 8.12 -5.32
N LEU A 25 7.99 8.69 -5.33
CA LEU A 25 7.51 9.67 -4.35
C LEU A 25 6.53 9.04 -3.35
N ASP A 26 6.23 7.75 -3.49
CA ASP A 26 5.29 7.04 -2.62
C ASP A 26 5.76 7.14 -1.16
N GLN A 27 5.02 7.94 -0.38
CA GLN A 27 5.42 8.30 0.96
C GLN A 27 5.62 7.06 1.86
N TRP A 28 4.79 6.02 1.69
CA TRP A 28 4.92 4.77 2.44
C TRP A 28 6.22 4.00 2.15
N ILE A 29 6.73 4.06 0.92
CA ILE A 29 7.99 3.41 0.55
C ILE A 29 9.14 4.20 1.15
N VAL A 30 9.13 5.53 0.95
CA VAL A 30 10.18 6.41 1.46
C VAL A 30 10.24 6.38 2.99
N GLU A 31 9.10 6.28 3.66
CA GLU A 31 9.01 6.15 5.12
C GLU A 31 9.81 4.95 5.65
N VAL A 32 9.80 3.85 4.91
CA VAL A 32 10.37 2.55 5.33
C VAL A 32 11.79 2.35 4.83
N THR A 33 12.13 2.88 3.66
CA THR A 33 13.47 2.72 3.07
C THR A 33 14.41 3.89 3.40
N ASN A 34 13.86 5.05 3.76
CA ASN A 34 14.56 6.35 3.84
C ASN A 34 15.37 6.69 2.56
N LYS A 35 14.98 6.13 1.41
CA LYS A 35 15.66 6.32 0.12
C LYS A 35 14.62 6.49 -0.99
N LYS A 36 14.96 7.28 -2.00
CA LYS A 36 14.27 7.17 -3.29
C LYS A 36 14.62 5.83 -3.92
N VAL A 37 13.67 5.23 -4.63
CA VAL A 37 13.84 3.88 -5.20
C VAL A 37 13.37 3.81 -6.64
N CYS A 38 13.87 2.80 -7.35
CA CYS A 38 13.36 2.27 -8.60
C CYS A 38 12.51 1.03 -8.31
N CYS A 39 11.27 1.00 -8.79
CA CYS A 39 10.37 -0.14 -8.64
C CYS A 39 10.50 -1.08 -9.84
N VAL A 40 11.00 -2.30 -9.64
CA VAL A 40 11.12 -3.35 -10.68
C VAL A 40 10.56 -4.68 -10.21
N SER A 41 10.34 -5.62 -11.12
CA SER A 41 9.95 -7.00 -10.77
C SER A 41 10.72 -8.04 -11.58
N ASN A 42 10.82 -9.25 -11.06
CA ASN A 42 11.38 -10.42 -11.76
C ASN A 42 10.37 -11.07 -12.73
N GLN A 43 9.09 -10.73 -12.63
CA GLN A 43 8.04 -11.23 -13.51
C GLN A 43 7.35 -10.07 -14.25
N PRO A 44 7.07 -10.20 -15.56
CA PRO A 44 6.47 -9.13 -16.37
C PRO A 44 4.97 -8.89 -16.08
N THR A 45 4.43 -9.53 -15.04
CA THR A 45 3.03 -9.42 -14.61
C THR A 45 2.90 -9.13 -13.11
N SER A 46 4.01 -8.95 -12.41
CA SER A 46 4.06 -8.78 -10.96
C SER A 46 4.30 -7.32 -10.59
N GLY A 47 3.57 -6.86 -9.56
CA GLY A 47 3.70 -5.54 -8.97
C GLY A 47 3.33 -4.37 -9.89
N GLU A 48 3.38 -3.16 -9.33
CA GLU A 48 3.29 -1.92 -10.11
C GLU A 48 4.56 -1.70 -10.93
N GLY A 49 5.72 -2.15 -10.41
CA GLY A 49 6.99 -2.06 -11.09
C GLY A 49 7.09 -2.97 -12.31
N GLY A 50 6.52 -4.17 -12.32
CA GLY A 50 6.71 -5.12 -13.43
C GLY A 50 5.57 -5.20 -14.45
N ASN A 51 4.46 -4.47 -14.26
CA ASN A 51 3.24 -4.75 -15.00
C ASN A 51 2.81 -3.60 -15.91
N ALA A 52 3.29 -3.59 -17.16
CA ALA A 52 2.82 -2.61 -18.14
C ALA A 52 1.31 -2.72 -18.45
N SER A 53 0.67 -3.87 -18.19
CA SER A 53 -0.78 -4.01 -18.33
C SER A 53 -1.56 -3.21 -17.27
N PHE A 54 -0.92 -2.80 -16.18
CA PHE A 54 -1.48 -1.80 -15.25
C PHE A 54 -1.79 -0.48 -15.97
N PHE A 55 -0.99 -0.07 -16.97
CA PHE A 55 -1.28 1.11 -17.77
C PHE A 55 -2.40 0.89 -18.80
N ALA A 56 -2.64 -0.34 -19.26
CA ALA A 56 -3.82 -0.68 -20.08
C ALA A 56 -5.13 -0.82 -19.30
N TYR A 57 -5.07 -1.36 -18.08
CA TYR A 57 -6.25 -1.79 -17.32
C TYR A 57 -6.54 -0.95 -16.06
N GLY A 58 -5.51 -0.42 -15.41
CA GLY A 58 -5.55 0.00 -14.02
C GLY A 58 -5.91 1.46 -13.76
N ASN A 59 -5.88 2.34 -14.77
CA ASN A 59 -6.24 3.74 -14.57
C ASN A 59 -7.19 4.24 -15.67
N ALA A 60 -8.41 4.58 -15.29
CA ALA A 60 -9.44 5.12 -16.20
C ALA A 60 -9.02 6.43 -16.88
N GLN A 61 -8.10 7.21 -16.28
CA GLN A 61 -7.54 8.43 -16.85
C GLN A 61 -6.31 8.20 -17.74
N VAL A 62 -5.68 7.01 -17.66
CA VAL A 62 -4.52 6.60 -18.50
C VAL A 62 -4.93 5.56 -19.54
N LYS A 63 -6.22 5.22 -19.60
CA LYS A 63 -6.81 4.52 -20.74
C LYS A 63 -6.46 5.31 -21.99
N ASN A 64 -6.08 4.58 -23.03
CA ASN A 64 -5.75 5.11 -24.35
C ASN A 64 -4.29 5.61 -24.54
N GLN A 65 -3.29 4.98 -23.91
CA GLN A 65 -1.88 5.35 -24.11
C GLN A 65 -0.98 4.15 -24.43
N ASN A 66 0.17 4.45 -25.06
CA ASN A 66 1.20 3.45 -25.33
C ASN A 66 1.98 3.13 -24.04
N GLY A 67 2.02 1.85 -23.69
CA GLY A 67 2.66 1.34 -22.47
C GLY A 67 3.72 0.31 -22.80
N TYR A 68 4.84 0.37 -22.08
CA TYR A 68 6.04 -0.40 -22.36
C TYR A 68 6.53 -1.14 -21.12
N LEU A 69 7.16 -2.28 -21.35
CA LEU A 69 8.08 -2.91 -20.40
C LEU A 69 9.51 -2.54 -20.78
N VAL A 70 10.22 -1.92 -19.86
CA VAL A 70 11.68 -1.82 -19.88
C VAL A 70 12.23 -3.14 -19.39
N VAL A 71 13.11 -3.74 -20.18
CA VAL A 71 13.80 -4.98 -19.86
C VAL A 71 15.20 -4.62 -19.38
N ILE A 72 15.52 -5.04 -18.16
CA ILE A 72 16.79 -4.77 -17.50
C ILE A 72 17.53 -6.10 -17.38
N GLU A 73 18.78 -6.13 -17.81
CA GLU A 73 19.67 -7.28 -17.67
C GLU A 73 20.85 -6.87 -16.80
N MET A 74 21.04 -7.60 -15.71
CA MET A 74 22.01 -7.24 -14.68
C MET A 74 22.69 -8.50 -14.14
N GLU A 75 23.99 -8.43 -13.86
CA GLU A 75 24.66 -9.52 -13.17
C GLU A 75 24.22 -9.60 -11.71
N GLN A 76 24.35 -10.79 -11.10
CA GLN A 76 23.92 -11.00 -9.71
C GLN A 76 24.66 -10.08 -8.74
N ARG A 77 25.93 -9.77 -9.03
CA ARG A 77 26.76 -8.86 -8.24
C ARG A 77 26.22 -7.44 -8.25
N ASP A 78 25.93 -6.89 -9.43
CA ASP A 78 25.39 -5.54 -9.57
C ASP A 78 24.00 -5.43 -8.96
N PHE A 79 23.18 -6.49 -9.11
CA PHE A 79 21.88 -6.58 -8.45
C PHE A 79 22.01 -6.47 -6.94
N ALA A 80 22.89 -7.25 -6.32
CA ALA A 80 23.09 -7.24 -4.88
C ALA A 80 23.60 -5.87 -4.38
N GLN A 81 24.40 -5.16 -5.17
CA GLN A 81 24.89 -3.82 -4.82
C GLN A 81 23.80 -2.74 -4.90
N LYS A 82 22.86 -2.89 -5.84
CA LYS A 82 21.76 -1.93 -6.04
C LYS A 82 20.51 -2.24 -5.22
N LEU A 83 20.40 -3.45 -4.68
CA LEU A 83 19.24 -3.88 -3.91
C LEU A 83 19.06 -3.04 -2.64
N ILE A 84 17.91 -2.38 -2.54
CA ILE A 84 17.50 -1.69 -1.31
C ILE A 84 16.66 -2.65 -0.47
N THR A 85 15.59 -3.21 -1.04
CA THR A 85 14.74 -4.18 -0.35
C THR A 85 13.79 -4.90 -1.32
N ILE A 86 13.10 -5.92 -0.82
CA ILE A 86 12.12 -6.72 -1.56
C ILE A 86 10.87 -6.82 -0.69
N PHE A 87 9.70 -6.64 -1.31
CA PHE A 87 8.42 -6.86 -0.64
C PHE A 87 7.52 -7.76 -1.48
N ASP A 88 6.74 -8.61 -0.82
CA ASP A 88 5.60 -9.25 -1.46
C ASP A 88 4.55 -8.20 -1.83
N ASN A 89 3.97 -8.29 -3.03
CA ASN A 89 2.98 -7.32 -3.47
C ASN A 89 1.74 -7.30 -2.57
N LYS A 90 1.30 -8.46 -2.05
CA LYS A 90 0.16 -8.53 -1.14
C LYS A 90 0.44 -7.81 0.18
N ILE A 91 1.67 -7.90 0.68
CA ILE A 91 2.11 -7.20 1.89
C ILE A 91 2.10 -5.69 1.66
N LEU A 92 2.56 -5.22 0.50
CA LEU A 92 2.48 -3.79 0.14
C LEU A 92 1.02 -3.33 0.04
N ASP A 93 0.19 -4.05 -0.69
CA ASP A 93 -1.24 -3.73 -0.84
C ASP A 93 -1.94 -3.67 0.52
N ASP A 94 -1.68 -4.64 1.39
CA ASP A 94 -2.24 -4.67 2.75
C ASP A 94 -1.75 -3.47 3.56
N TYR A 95 -0.44 -3.21 3.57
CA TYR A 95 0.13 -2.07 4.30
C TYR A 95 -0.52 -0.76 3.88
N VAL A 96 -0.60 -0.53 2.57
CA VAL A 96 -1.16 0.69 2.03
C VAL A 96 -2.62 0.84 2.45
N ARG A 97 -3.45 -0.19 2.18
CA ARG A 97 -4.89 -0.15 2.42
C ARG A 97 -5.26 -0.07 3.90
N TYR A 98 -4.67 -0.93 4.72
CA TYR A 98 -5.15 -1.18 6.08
C TYR A 98 -4.28 -0.57 7.18
N HIS A 99 -3.21 0.14 6.81
CA HIS A 99 -2.28 0.70 7.79
C HIS A 99 -1.96 2.14 7.43
N PHE A 100 -1.28 2.36 6.31
CA PHE A 100 -0.76 3.66 5.95
C PHE A 100 -1.87 4.70 5.78
N PHE A 101 -2.98 4.32 5.14
CA PHE A 101 -4.08 5.24 4.92
C PHE A 101 -5.01 5.40 6.12
N VAL A 102 -5.43 4.31 6.74
CA VAL A 102 -6.38 4.38 7.86
C VAL A 102 -5.77 4.96 9.13
N ARG A 103 -4.44 4.98 9.28
CA ARG A 103 -3.79 5.46 10.51
C ARG A 103 -3.98 6.95 10.79
N GLU A 104 -4.24 7.78 9.79
CA GLU A 104 -4.50 9.21 10.00
C GLU A 104 -5.87 9.41 10.65
N GLU A 105 -6.89 8.73 10.12
CA GLU A 105 -8.21 8.70 10.73
C GLU A 105 -8.16 8.03 12.11
N PHE A 106 -7.46 6.90 12.23
CA PHE A 106 -7.29 6.23 13.53
C PHE A 106 -6.57 7.11 14.57
N ARG A 107 -5.58 7.92 14.16
CA ARG A 107 -4.94 8.92 15.02
C ARG A 107 -5.96 9.96 15.51
N ALA A 108 -6.88 10.37 14.65
CA ALA A 108 -7.87 11.39 14.96
C ALA A 108 -8.98 10.87 15.89
N ILE A 109 -9.50 9.66 15.65
CA ILE A 109 -10.73 9.18 16.31
C ILE A 109 -10.53 7.94 17.20
N GLY A 110 -9.38 7.27 17.14
CA GLY A 110 -9.20 5.94 17.72
C GLY A 110 -9.42 5.88 19.24
N TYR A 111 -8.97 6.90 19.97
CA TYR A 111 -9.15 6.97 21.42
C TYR A 111 -10.61 7.26 21.81
N ASP A 112 -11.25 8.20 21.12
CA ASP A 112 -12.65 8.55 21.37
C ASP A 112 -13.56 7.35 21.07
N LEU A 113 -13.25 6.63 19.98
CA LEU A 113 -13.94 5.39 19.62
C LEU A 113 -13.75 4.31 20.69
N PHE A 114 -12.55 4.18 21.25
CA PHE A 114 -12.31 3.29 22.38
C PHE A 114 -13.17 3.66 23.60
N GLN A 115 -13.21 4.93 23.99
CA GLN A 115 -14.01 5.37 25.13
C GLN A 115 -15.51 5.13 24.92
N ALA A 116 -16.03 5.50 23.74
CA ALA A 116 -17.44 5.31 23.39
C ALA A 116 -17.82 3.82 23.42
N MET A 117 -16.98 2.95 22.84
CA MET A 117 -17.22 1.51 22.84
C MET A 117 -17.09 0.89 24.24
N LYS A 118 -16.16 1.38 25.07
CA LYS A 118 -15.97 0.96 26.47
C LYS A 118 -17.16 1.34 27.34
N GLU A 119 -17.74 2.52 27.14
CA GLU A 119 -18.97 2.91 27.83
C GLU A 119 -20.15 2.04 27.39
N HIS A 120 -20.25 1.76 26.09
CA HIS A 120 -21.30 0.90 25.56
C HIS A 120 -21.21 -0.54 26.08
N SER A 121 -20.00 -1.11 26.16
CA SER A 121 -19.77 -2.47 26.67
C SER A 121 -20.15 -2.64 28.14
N ARG A 122 -20.09 -1.57 28.94
CA ARG A 122 -20.59 -1.57 30.33
C ARG A 122 -22.12 -1.60 30.41
N LYS A 123 -22.81 -1.00 29.44
CA LYS A 123 -24.28 -0.91 29.41
C LYS A 123 -24.93 -2.15 28.77
N ASP A 124 -24.27 -2.77 27.79
CA ASP A 124 -24.67 -4.04 27.17
C ASP A 124 -23.48 -5.00 27.18
N HIS A 125 -23.40 -5.83 28.23
CA HIS A 125 -22.34 -6.83 28.43
C HIS A 125 -22.22 -7.81 27.25
N LEU A 126 -23.32 -8.03 26.51
CA LEU A 126 -23.34 -8.98 25.40
C LEU A 126 -23.13 -8.27 24.06
N LEU A 127 -23.07 -6.93 24.04
CA LEU A 127 -22.83 -6.10 22.87
C LEU A 127 -23.74 -6.50 21.68
N ARG A 128 -24.97 -6.96 21.96
CA ARG A 128 -25.81 -7.71 20.99
C ARG A 128 -26.39 -6.82 19.90
N ARG A 129 -26.42 -5.50 20.09
CA ARG A 129 -27.06 -4.55 19.17
C ARG A 129 -26.11 -3.73 18.32
N LEU A 130 -24.78 -3.86 18.45
CA LEU A 130 -23.84 -3.01 17.71
C LEU A 130 -23.90 -3.16 16.18
N ASP A 131 -24.20 -4.37 15.66
CA ASP A 131 -24.42 -4.57 14.21
C ASP A 131 -25.55 -3.69 13.63
N SER A 132 -26.51 -3.24 14.45
CA SER A 132 -27.58 -2.31 14.04
C SER A 132 -27.20 -0.82 14.14
N TYR A 133 -25.98 -0.49 14.58
CA TYR A 133 -25.51 0.90 14.69
C TYR A 133 -24.64 1.36 13.50
N PHE A 134 -24.28 0.46 12.58
CA PHE A 134 -23.76 0.89 11.28
C PHE A 134 -24.89 1.46 10.44
N ALA A 135 -25.13 2.75 10.61
CA ALA A 135 -25.91 3.51 9.66
C ALA A 135 -24.97 3.99 8.58
N GLU A 136 -25.14 3.47 7.36
CA GLU A 136 -24.63 4.14 6.17
C GLU A 136 -25.23 5.55 6.13
N MET A 137 -24.39 6.55 5.95
CA MET A 137 -24.80 7.94 5.82
C MET A 137 -24.63 8.36 4.35
N ASP A 138 -25.68 8.97 3.79
CA ASP A 138 -25.61 9.72 2.53
C ASP A 138 -24.91 11.06 2.78
N THR A 139 -23.61 11.04 3.07
CA THR A 139 -22.80 12.26 3.16
C THR A 139 -21.52 12.12 2.34
N SER A 140 -21.23 13.15 1.55
CA SER A 140 -20.22 13.13 0.49
C SER A 140 -18.85 13.66 0.89
N GLU A 141 -18.60 14.00 2.15
CA GLU A 141 -17.35 14.69 2.53
C GLU A 141 -16.61 13.99 3.66
N VAL A 142 -15.55 13.28 3.27
CA VAL A 142 -14.35 13.09 4.10
C VAL A 142 -13.21 13.78 3.37
N SER A 143 -12.58 14.75 4.03
CA SER A 143 -11.43 15.44 3.48
C SER A 143 -10.18 14.59 3.68
N TYR A 144 -9.81 13.83 2.65
CA TYR A 144 -8.55 13.06 2.63
C TYR A 144 -7.36 13.93 2.20
N ASN A 145 -6.17 13.48 2.62
CA ASN A 145 -4.90 13.93 2.07
C ASN A 145 -4.77 13.52 0.58
N GLN A 146 -3.92 14.21 -0.19
CA GLN A 146 -3.87 14.04 -1.66
C GLN A 146 -3.47 12.62 -2.11
N ASP A 147 -2.58 11.94 -1.37
CA ASP A 147 -2.08 10.60 -1.71
C ASP A 147 -3.16 9.50 -1.60
N GLN A 148 -4.00 9.58 -0.56
CA GLN A 148 -5.18 8.72 -0.40
C GLN A 148 -6.14 8.87 -1.58
N LYS A 149 -6.41 10.11 -2.00
CA LYS A 149 -7.34 10.38 -3.10
C LYS A 149 -6.88 9.74 -4.40
N HIS A 150 -5.57 9.72 -4.70
CA HIS A 150 -5.08 9.14 -5.95
C HIS A 150 -5.10 7.61 -5.96
N TYR A 151 -4.68 6.96 -4.87
CA TYR A 151 -4.72 5.50 -4.78
C TYR A 151 -6.16 4.96 -4.82
N TYR A 152 -7.07 5.57 -4.05
CA TYR A 152 -8.44 5.06 -3.93
C TYR A 152 -9.36 5.44 -5.09
N ARG A 153 -9.11 6.55 -5.81
CA ARG A 153 -9.81 6.84 -7.08
C ARG A 153 -9.66 5.70 -8.11
N LYS A 154 -8.60 4.89 -8.01
CA LYS A 154 -8.39 3.71 -8.88
C LYS A 154 -9.22 2.49 -8.43
N LEU A 155 -9.53 2.37 -7.14
CA LEU A 155 -10.22 1.21 -6.56
C LEU A 155 -11.74 1.36 -6.56
N TYR A 156 -12.28 2.57 -6.38
CA TYR A 156 -13.72 2.80 -6.24
C TYR A 156 -14.25 3.68 -7.38
N LYS A 157 -15.17 3.14 -8.18
CA LYS A 157 -15.95 3.88 -9.19
C LYS A 157 -17.25 4.47 -8.64
N GLY A 158 -17.56 4.25 -7.36
CA GLY A 158 -18.79 4.68 -6.70
C GLY A 158 -18.61 5.93 -5.84
N ASN A 159 -19.72 6.50 -5.39
CA ASN A 159 -19.71 7.53 -4.35
C ASN A 159 -19.16 6.93 -3.06
N ARG A 160 -18.25 7.67 -2.41
CA ARG A 160 -17.75 7.34 -1.08
C ARG A 160 -18.90 7.36 -0.08
N LYS A 161 -18.81 6.47 0.90
CA LYS A 161 -19.81 6.34 1.97
C LYS A 161 -19.17 6.70 3.29
N ASN A 162 -20.01 7.23 4.18
CA ASN A 162 -19.67 7.41 5.57
C ASN A 162 -20.49 6.46 6.42
N TYR A 163 -19.93 6.08 7.56
CA TYR A 163 -20.61 5.23 8.54
C TYR A 163 -20.59 5.90 9.89
N ARG A 164 -21.59 5.64 10.72
CA ARG A 164 -21.62 6.07 12.12
C ARG A 164 -21.37 4.88 13.04
N ILE A 165 -20.58 5.07 14.10
CA ILE A 165 -20.39 4.14 15.21
C ILE A 165 -20.40 4.92 16.51
N CYS A 166 -21.31 4.63 17.44
CA CYS A 166 -21.37 5.30 18.75
C CYS A 166 -21.24 6.84 18.66
N ASP A 167 -21.96 7.44 17.69
CA ASP A 167 -21.96 8.87 17.34
C ASP A 167 -20.70 9.42 16.65
N ILE A 168 -19.69 8.58 16.42
CA ILE A 168 -18.48 8.93 15.67
C ILE A 168 -18.71 8.60 14.19
N ILE A 169 -18.38 9.54 13.31
CA ILE A 169 -18.42 9.35 11.86
C ILE A 169 -17.08 8.81 11.40
N ILE A 170 -17.11 7.77 10.57
CA ILE A 170 -15.95 7.13 9.97
C ILE A 170 -16.10 7.01 8.45
N SER A 171 -14.97 6.92 7.78
CA SER A 171 -14.90 6.68 6.34
C SER A 171 -15.23 5.23 5.96
N ASP A 172 -15.49 4.99 4.67
CA ASP A 172 -15.63 3.64 4.12
C ASP A 172 -14.35 2.80 4.20
N GLU A 173 -13.16 3.41 4.19
CA GLU A 173 -11.90 2.67 4.36
C GLU A 173 -11.67 2.24 5.80
N PHE A 174 -11.99 3.11 6.76
CA PHE A 174 -11.93 2.74 8.16
C PHE A 174 -12.94 1.63 8.46
N PHE A 175 -14.12 1.69 7.84
CA PHE A 175 -15.10 0.61 7.90
C PHE A 175 -14.55 -0.71 7.33
N ASP A 176 -13.94 -0.69 6.14
CA ASP A 176 -13.27 -1.85 5.54
C ASP A 176 -12.17 -2.41 6.46
N PHE A 177 -11.42 -1.55 7.13
CA PHE A 177 -10.41 -1.93 8.12
C PHE A 177 -11.04 -2.63 9.35
N ILE A 178 -12.14 -2.12 9.88
CA ILE A 178 -12.89 -2.79 10.96
C ILE A 178 -13.36 -4.17 10.51
N GLN A 179 -13.87 -4.28 9.28
CA GLN A 179 -14.30 -5.55 8.72
C GLN A 179 -13.15 -6.55 8.60
N LEU A 180 -11.96 -6.10 8.17
CA LEU A 180 -10.75 -6.92 8.09
C LEU A 180 -10.35 -7.50 9.45
N ILE A 181 -10.42 -6.71 10.52
CA ILE A 181 -10.09 -7.16 11.89
C ILE A 181 -11.04 -8.26 12.36
N GLY A 182 -12.27 -8.22 11.86
CA GLY A 182 -13.30 -9.20 12.15
C GLY A 182 -14.42 -8.61 12.98
N LYS A 183 -15.18 -7.66 12.42
CA LYS A 183 -16.35 -7.06 13.09
C LYS A 183 -16.04 -6.55 14.52
N TRP A 184 -17.05 -6.39 15.35
CA TRP A 184 -16.98 -5.57 16.55
C TRP A 184 -16.17 -6.13 17.71
N LYS A 185 -16.28 -7.44 18.02
CA LYS A 185 -15.60 -7.99 19.21
C LYS A 185 -14.08 -8.06 19.00
N PRO A 186 -13.58 -8.60 17.88
CA PRO A 186 -12.19 -8.44 17.47
C PRO A 186 -11.74 -6.98 17.37
N PHE A 187 -12.54 -6.07 16.81
CA PHE A 187 -12.16 -4.66 16.71
C PHE A 187 -12.09 -3.96 18.07
N TYR A 188 -13.05 -4.21 18.96
CA TYR A 188 -13.01 -3.68 20.32
C TYR A 188 -11.79 -4.21 21.07
N ARG A 189 -11.46 -5.49 20.93
CA ARG A 189 -10.21 -6.04 21.48
C ARG A 189 -8.97 -5.38 20.89
N PHE A 190 -8.99 -5.04 19.60
CA PHE A 190 -7.94 -4.29 18.96
C PHE A 190 -7.78 -2.89 19.58
N LEU A 191 -8.90 -2.19 19.87
CA LEU A 191 -8.89 -0.91 20.57
C LEU A 191 -8.40 -1.06 22.02
N GLU A 192 -8.88 -2.08 22.75
CA GLU A 192 -8.41 -2.39 24.11
C GLU A 192 -6.90 -2.60 24.13
N LEU A 193 -6.37 -3.39 23.20
CA LEU A 193 -4.94 -3.64 23.07
C LEU A 193 -4.13 -2.35 22.91
N HIS A 194 -4.67 -1.32 22.24
CA HIS A 194 -3.97 -0.06 22.00
C HIS A 194 -4.19 0.99 23.10
N PHE A 195 -5.34 0.97 23.78
CA PHE A 195 -5.77 2.10 24.62
C PHE A 195 -6.17 1.73 26.06
N SER A 196 -6.26 0.44 26.43
CA SER A 196 -6.78 0.04 27.76
C SER A 196 -5.98 0.63 28.92
N ASN A 197 -4.68 0.79 28.73
CA ASN A 197 -3.73 1.26 29.75
C ASN A 197 -3.47 2.77 29.66
N ILE A 198 -4.17 3.48 28.75
CA ILE A 198 -3.99 4.90 28.51
C ILE A 198 -5.16 5.68 29.12
N ASN A 199 -4.87 6.48 30.14
CA ASN A 199 -5.85 7.42 30.68
C ASN A 199 -5.94 8.70 29.83
N GLU A 200 -7.05 9.43 29.98
CA GLU A 200 -7.40 10.54 29.11
C GLU A 200 -6.41 11.71 29.23
N GLU A 201 -5.99 12.06 30.44
CA GLU A 201 -5.02 13.13 30.69
C GLU A 201 -3.68 12.85 30.00
N THR A 202 -3.19 11.62 30.12
CA THR A 202 -1.93 11.19 29.51
C THR A 202 -2.03 11.19 27.98
N TYR A 203 -3.16 10.71 27.44
CA TYR A 203 -3.39 10.74 26.01
C TYR A 203 -3.46 12.17 25.46
N ARG A 204 -4.21 13.06 26.11
CA ARG A 204 -4.33 14.48 25.73
C ARG A 204 -2.96 15.16 25.73
N SER A 205 -2.16 14.98 26.80
CA SER A 205 -0.80 15.53 26.86
C SER A 205 0.10 14.99 25.74
N PHE A 206 -0.02 13.70 25.41
CA PHE A 206 0.71 13.11 24.29
C PHE A 206 0.29 13.73 22.96
N VAL A 207 -1.02 13.86 22.70
CA VAL A 207 -1.55 14.44 21.46
C VAL A 207 -1.11 15.89 21.32
N GLU A 208 -1.20 16.71 22.37
CA GLU A 208 -0.74 18.11 22.36
C GLU A 208 0.74 18.23 21.99
N LYS A 209 1.60 17.37 22.55
CA LYS A 209 3.04 17.36 22.25
C LYS A 209 3.38 16.88 20.84
N ASN A 210 2.49 16.10 20.22
CA ASN A 210 2.72 15.44 18.94
C ASN A 210 1.73 15.88 17.85
N ASN A 211 1.00 16.98 18.02
CA ASN A 211 -0.01 17.42 17.04
C ASN A 211 0.64 17.92 15.73
N HIS A 212 1.84 18.51 15.79
CA HIS A 212 2.52 19.15 14.67
C HIS A 212 3.58 18.28 13.99
N VAL A 213 3.77 17.03 14.44
CA VAL A 213 4.70 16.09 13.79
C VAL A 213 4.01 15.33 12.66
N ASP A 214 4.81 14.87 11.71
CA ASP A 214 4.35 14.01 10.61
C ASP A 214 3.86 12.65 11.13
N ASN A 215 3.09 11.92 10.31
CA ASN A 215 2.47 10.66 10.72
C ASN A 215 3.49 9.56 11.11
N LYS A 216 4.65 9.48 10.44
CA LYS A 216 5.70 8.52 10.79
C LYS A 216 6.18 8.76 12.22
N THR A 217 6.52 10.02 12.51
CA THR A 217 7.00 10.45 13.82
C THR A 217 5.94 10.28 14.90
N TYR A 218 4.69 10.65 14.61
CA TYR A 218 3.57 10.45 15.55
C TYR A 218 3.44 9.00 15.99
N TRP A 219 3.37 8.07 15.04
CA TRP A 219 3.17 6.65 15.36
C TRP A 219 4.40 6.01 16.02
N THR A 220 5.59 6.44 15.64
CA THR A 220 6.83 6.04 16.32
C THR A 220 6.80 6.46 17.80
N ASN A 221 6.42 7.71 18.07
CA ASN A 221 6.29 8.21 19.43
C ASN A 221 5.15 7.51 20.17
N PHE A 222 4.00 7.27 19.52
CA PHE A 222 2.86 6.59 20.13
C PHE A 222 3.26 5.22 20.68
N TYR A 223 3.87 4.36 19.86
CA TYR A 223 4.29 3.02 20.30
C TYR A 223 5.48 3.04 21.27
N THR A 224 6.23 4.14 21.34
CA THR A 224 7.30 4.34 22.33
C THR A 224 6.73 4.71 23.70
N PHE A 225 5.76 5.63 23.75
CA PHE A 225 5.12 6.06 24.99
C PHE A 225 4.07 5.06 25.50
N PHE A 226 3.39 4.39 24.58
CA PHE A 226 2.33 3.43 24.85
C PHE A 226 2.67 2.08 24.22
N PRO A 227 3.62 1.33 24.81
CA PRO A 227 3.98 0.03 24.28
C PRO A 227 2.78 -0.91 24.33
N VAL A 228 2.46 -1.50 23.17
CA VAL A 228 1.38 -2.47 23.07
C VAL A 228 1.86 -3.84 23.56
N GLU A 229 1.26 -4.32 24.65
CA GLU A 229 1.55 -5.62 25.24
C GLU A 229 0.46 -6.64 24.87
N ALA A 230 0.73 -7.41 23.83
CA ALA A 230 -0.15 -8.50 23.43
C ALA A 230 0.01 -9.70 24.37
N THR A 231 -1.07 -10.08 25.04
CA THR A 231 -1.08 -11.25 25.93
C THR A 231 -1.29 -12.55 25.16
N GLN A 232 -1.88 -12.48 23.96
CA GLN A 232 -2.16 -13.64 23.12
C GLN A 232 -1.30 -13.60 21.85
N ALA A 233 -0.80 -14.76 21.41
CA ALA A 233 0.05 -14.84 20.20
C ALA A 233 -0.63 -14.25 18.95
N LYS A 234 -1.96 -14.38 18.84
CA LYS A 234 -2.75 -13.81 17.73
C LYS A 234 -2.83 -12.28 17.74
N GLU A 235 -2.59 -11.66 18.88
CA GLU A 235 -2.63 -10.19 19.05
C GLU A 235 -1.26 -9.55 18.74
N ASN A 236 -0.17 -10.32 18.77
CA ASN A 236 1.17 -9.84 18.39
C ASN A 236 1.21 -9.22 16.99
N TYR A 237 0.35 -9.71 16.08
CA TYR A 237 0.23 -9.17 14.74
C TYR A 237 -0.16 -7.68 14.71
N PHE A 238 -0.92 -7.21 15.71
CA PHE A 238 -1.43 -5.84 15.79
C PHE A 238 -0.49 -4.86 16.50
N LYS A 239 0.59 -5.35 17.14
CA LYS A 239 1.44 -4.56 18.04
C LYS A 239 2.03 -3.30 17.40
N ASN A 240 2.32 -3.35 16.11
CA ASN A 240 2.96 -2.26 15.37
C ASN A 240 2.10 -1.79 14.20
N TRP A 241 0.79 -2.03 14.21
CA TRP A 241 0.01 -2.02 12.97
C TRP A 241 0.09 -0.72 12.19
N PHE A 242 0.09 0.43 12.88
CA PHE A 242 0.21 1.75 12.24
C PHE A 242 1.65 2.28 12.15
N SER A 243 2.61 1.52 12.68
CA SER A 243 4.00 1.89 12.70
C SER A 243 4.70 1.38 11.43
N PRO A 244 5.63 2.16 10.84
CA PRO A 244 6.38 1.73 9.66
C PRO A 244 7.22 0.47 9.91
N GLN A 245 7.57 0.18 11.16
CA GLN A 245 8.23 -1.05 11.56
C GLN A 245 7.41 -2.30 11.17
N TRP A 246 6.09 -2.18 10.99
CA TRP A 246 5.27 -3.28 10.48
C TRP A 246 5.71 -3.73 9.08
N LEU A 247 5.95 -2.78 8.18
CA LEU A 247 6.39 -3.10 6.82
C LEU A 247 7.88 -3.46 6.82
N GLU A 248 8.72 -2.74 7.58
CA GLU A 248 10.15 -3.04 7.72
C GLU A 248 10.41 -4.49 8.15
N ALA A 249 9.64 -5.00 9.11
CA ALA A 249 9.78 -6.36 9.62
C ALA A 249 9.36 -7.45 8.61
N ARG A 250 8.75 -7.07 7.47
CA ARG A 250 8.22 -7.96 6.44
C ARG A 250 8.97 -7.90 5.12
N GLN A 251 10.14 -7.27 5.13
CA GLN A 251 11.08 -7.32 4.01
C GLN A 251 11.48 -8.77 3.70
N GLN A 252 11.48 -9.12 2.43
CA GLN A 252 11.94 -10.42 1.96
C GLN A 252 13.46 -10.38 1.71
N ARG A 253 14.12 -11.52 1.97
CA ARG A 253 15.55 -11.70 1.66
C ARG A 253 15.77 -12.20 0.24
N GLU A 254 14.79 -12.91 -0.30
CA GLU A 254 14.87 -13.58 -1.59
C GLU A 254 13.75 -13.11 -2.52
N VAL A 255 14.05 -13.12 -3.81
CA VAL A 255 13.11 -12.74 -4.87
C VAL A 255 12.09 -13.88 -5.05
N SER A 256 10.82 -13.58 -4.88
CA SER A 256 9.69 -14.51 -5.11
C SER A 256 8.94 -14.18 -6.41
N ASP A 257 7.99 -15.01 -6.83
CA ASP A 257 7.26 -14.78 -8.10
C ASP A 257 6.34 -13.54 -8.06
N ASN A 258 5.85 -13.15 -6.88
CA ASN A 258 4.92 -12.04 -6.70
C ASN A 258 5.50 -10.93 -5.80
N CYS A 259 6.72 -10.49 -6.11
CA CYS A 259 7.36 -9.41 -5.37
C CYS A 259 7.54 -8.12 -6.19
N GLN A 260 7.58 -7.02 -5.44
CA GLN A 260 8.12 -5.73 -5.84
C GLN A 260 9.55 -5.63 -5.33
N ILE A 261 10.49 -5.41 -6.24
CA ILE A 261 11.92 -5.22 -5.93
C ILE A 261 12.21 -3.73 -5.98
N LEU A 262 12.86 -3.22 -4.93
CA LEU A 262 13.23 -1.82 -4.83
C LEU A 262 14.74 -1.70 -4.96
N LEU A 263 15.20 -1.02 -6.01
CA LEU A 263 16.61 -0.80 -6.32
C LEU A 263 16.97 0.69 -6.21
N SER A 264 18.26 1.00 -6.11
CA SER A 264 18.77 2.33 -6.44
C SER A 264 18.73 2.58 -7.96
N ASP A 265 19.26 3.72 -8.41
CA ASP A 265 19.34 4.07 -9.83
C ASP A 265 19.92 2.91 -10.67
N ILE A 266 19.32 2.67 -11.84
CA ILE A 266 19.75 1.66 -12.80
C ILE A 266 20.24 2.38 -14.05
N GLU A 267 21.52 2.26 -14.34
CA GLU A 267 22.21 2.91 -15.44
C GLU A 267 21.69 2.40 -16.79
N ALA A 268 21.78 3.26 -17.82
CA ALA A 268 21.33 2.93 -19.17
C ALA A 268 22.02 1.68 -19.75
N SER A 269 23.24 1.37 -19.30
CA SER A 269 23.99 0.18 -19.72
C SER A 269 23.34 -1.14 -19.32
N PHE A 270 22.49 -1.15 -18.28
CA PHE A 270 21.76 -2.35 -17.87
C PHE A 270 20.44 -2.54 -18.64
N LEU A 271 20.08 -1.61 -19.53
CA LEU A 271 18.85 -1.70 -20.30
C LEU A 271 19.06 -2.61 -21.51
N LYS A 272 18.43 -3.78 -21.49
CA LYS A 272 18.39 -4.70 -22.62
C LYS A 272 17.47 -4.21 -23.74
N GLY A 273 16.41 -3.49 -23.39
CA GLY A 273 15.51 -2.91 -24.37
C GLY A 273 14.11 -2.63 -23.85
N PHE A 274 13.18 -2.46 -24.78
CA PHE A 274 11.81 -2.03 -24.50
C PHE A 274 10.83 -2.88 -25.31
N ILE A 275 9.78 -3.36 -24.66
CA ILE A 275 8.72 -4.15 -25.28
C ILE A 275 7.43 -3.34 -25.21
N HIS A 276 6.85 -3.05 -26.37
CA HIS A 276 5.58 -2.32 -26.46
C HIS A 276 4.40 -3.25 -26.16
N ILE A 277 3.71 -3.02 -25.04
CA ILE A 277 2.66 -3.91 -24.53
C ILE A 277 1.27 -3.40 -24.87
N THR A 278 1.00 -2.12 -24.68
CA THR A 278 -0.35 -1.55 -24.77
C THR A 278 -0.35 -0.40 -25.76
N THR A 279 -1.44 -0.24 -26.49
CA THR A 279 -1.75 0.87 -27.39
C THR A 279 -3.00 1.59 -26.90
N PRO A 280 -3.36 2.75 -27.48
CA PRO A 280 -4.61 3.40 -27.15
C PRO A 280 -5.85 2.51 -27.33
N SER A 281 -5.78 1.56 -28.26
CA SER A 281 -6.84 0.60 -28.59
C SER A 281 -6.82 -0.69 -27.74
N GLY A 282 -5.99 -0.78 -26.69
CA GLY A 282 -5.89 -1.95 -25.81
C GLY A 282 -4.52 -2.61 -25.90
N PHE A 283 -4.44 -3.94 -25.93
CA PHE A 283 -3.14 -4.60 -26.09
C PHE A 283 -2.58 -4.44 -27.51
N ALA A 284 -1.25 -4.30 -27.60
CA ALA A 284 -0.54 -4.38 -28.87
C ALA A 284 -0.74 -5.75 -29.51
N GLY A 285 -0.70 -5.83 -30.85
CA GLY A 285 -1.20 -6.98 -31.62
C GLY A 285 -0.72 -8.35 -31.15
N LYS A 286 0.57 -8.46 -30.77
CA LYS A 286 1.19 -9.72 -30.28
C LYS A 286 0.60 -10.20 -28.95
N PHE A 287 0.11 -9.29 -28.11
CA PHE A 287 -0.41 -9.59 -26.77
C PHE A 287 -1.94 -9.71 -26.73
N ARG A 288 -2.67 -9.30 -27.79
CA ARG A 288 -4.15 -9.32 -27.82
C ARG A 288 -4.76 -10.70 -27.61
N SER A 289 -4.11 -11.75 -28.08
CA SER A 289 -4.59 -13.14 -27.95
C SER A 289 -4.26 -13.75 -26.59
N CYS A 290 -3.46 -13.08 -25.75
CA CYS A 290 -3.07 -13.58 -24.44
C CYS A 290 -4.22 -13.44 -23.44
N ARG A 291 -4.99 -14.52 -23.24
CA ARG A 291 -6.14 -14.53 -22.32
C ARG A 291 -5.80 -14.88 -20.87
N SER A 292 -4.55 -15.23 -20.58
CA SER A 292 -4.08 -15.59 -19.23
C SER A 292 -2.77 -14.88 -18.90
N LYS A 293 -2.50 -14.69 -17.59
CA LYS A 293 -1.22 -14.14 -17.10
C LYS A 293 -0.02 -14.96 -17.58
N SER A 294 -0.13 -16.29 -17.56
CA SER A 294 0.93 -17.19 -18.05
C SER A 294 1.17 -17.08 -19.55
N GLY A 295 0.09 -16.96 -20.35
CA GLY A 295 0.20 -16.74 -21.79
C GLY A 295 0.87 -15.41 -22.12
N PHE A 296 0.48 -14.34 -21.40
CA PHE A 296 1.10 -13.02 -21.52
C PHE A 296 2.59 -13.06 -21.17
N ALA A 297 2.95 -13.64 -20.03
CA ALA A 297 4.34 -13.75 -19.59
C ALA A 297 5.20 -14.53 -20.61
N LYS A 298 4.67 -15.63 -21.15
CA LYS A 298 5.34 -16.41 -22.21
C LYS A 298 5.64 -15.57 -23.44
N GLU A 299 4.70 -14.73 -23.87
CA GLU A 299 4.89 -13.88 -25.05
C GLU A 299 5.89 -12.75 -24.78
N VAL A 300 5.92 -12.19 -23.57
CA VAL A 300 6.95 -11.23 -23.16
C VAL A 300 8.33 -11.87 -23.21
N TRP A 301 8.51 -13.07 -22.67
CA TRP A 301 9.80 -13.77 -22.70
C TRP A 301 10.29 -14.05 -24.13
N LYS A 302 9.40 -14.39 -25.07
CA LYS A 302 9.77 -14.50 -26.49
C LYS A 302 10.35 -13.18 -27.03
N GLU A 303 9.78 -12.04 -26.65
CA GLU A 303 10.30 -10.74 -27.07
C GLU A 303 11.63 -10.42 -26.36
N VAL A 304 11.78 -10.74 -25.08
CA VAL A 304 13.06 -10.60 -24.34
C VAL A 304 14.21 -11.32 -25.05
N HIS A 305 13.98 -12.56 -25.52
CA HIS A 305 15.00 -13.33 -26.24
C HIS A 305 15.32 -12.79 -27.65
N ARG A 306 14.50 -11.87 -28.18
CA ARG A 306 14.75 -11.19 -29.46
C ARG A 306 15.46 -9.84 -29.29
N LEU A 307 15.48 -9.29 -28.07
CA LEU A 307 16.24 -8.09 -27.76
C LEU A 307 17.73 -8.40 -27.85
N LYS A 308 18.48 -7.53 -28.52
CA LYS A 308 19.92 -7.66 -28.74
C LYS A 308 20.71 -6.89 -27.70
#